data_AF-A0AA89C386-F1
#
_entry.id   AF-A0AA89C386-F1
#
_cell.length_a   1.000
_cell.length_b   1.000
_cell.length_c   1.000
_cell.angle_alpha   90.00
_cell.angle_beta   90.00
_cell.angle_gamma   90.00
#
_symmetry.space_group_name_H-M   'P 1'
#
loop_
_entity.id
_entity.type
_entity.pdbx_description
1 polymer ?
#
loop_
_entity_poly.entity_id
_entity_poly.type
_entity_poly.pdbx_seq_one_letter_code
_entity_poly.pdbx_strand_id
1 'polypeptide(L)'
;MSILNLALQNVALERKAMSDDQEFRVKSLSTMKKRRDLAKKEPNMKEAMVSSVEPVIALLTQRFGRLKYQGEDVKVHDAASEDEISTISSALDLFRDPEAEDPLTLEDIADRKNIKKFPRLEKFMEEHCRARHFSFQVKKCGLDSCFYCVMNPPRLSEETFRTLHWLPDPVAEDDGSAYKTFDDLYGTETTDKDRPSLKEHCSPTERDKKLKGIHTAASARAVIICSECGKRRVVYSKKRLAREELRALDVIQEQLVYTCGSQLFPGQYAETIVVKEGQNCQSPIETTYYSSVTVQFEEICFFCGDTDIYTVQDIQDLKAQYSIVRPICSGCKTATTSTYMGLCHLCCSMLKFPRILKTASIMEKFMLQSKIRCFNPPRH
;
A
#
# COMPACT_ATOMS: atom_id res chain seq x y z
N MET A 1 -2.03 22.16 12.78
CA MET A 1 -1.22 22.25 11.53
C MET A 1 0.17 21.73 11.84
N SER A 2 0.75 20.91 10.97
CA SER A 2 2.13 20.44 11.18
C SER A 2 3.07 21.65 11.26
N ILE A 3 4.08 21.58 12.12
CA ILE A 3 5.11 22.63 12.23
C ILE A 3 5.80 22.89 10.87
N LEU A 4 5.87 21.87 10.02
CA LEU A 4 6.40 21.95 8.67
C LEU A 4 5.59 22.89 7.77
N ASN A 5 4.27 22.90 7.91
CA ASN A 5 3.41 23.79 7.12
C ASN A 5 3.69 25.26 7.43
N LEU A 6 4.10 25.60 8.66
CA LEU A 6 4.44 26.98 9.03
C LEU A 6 5.64 27.51 8.24
N ALA A 7 6.68 26.69 8.04
CA ALA A 7 7.82 27.09 7.22
C ALA A 7 7.44 27.30 5.75
N LEU A 8 6.46 26.58 5.23
CA LEU A 8 6.07 26.62 3.82
C LEU A 8 4.89 27.56 3.52
N GLN A 9 4.36 28.27 4.52
CA GLN A 9 3.29 29.25 4.29
C GLN A 9 3.73 30.38 3.36
N ASN A 10 2.91 30.64 2.34
CA ASN A 10 3.09 31.68 1.33
C ASN A 10 4.43 31.58 0.58
N VAL A 11 4.89 30.36 0.34
CA VAL A 11 6.14 30.10 -0.41
C VAL A 11 5.81 29.51 -1.77
N ALA A 12 6.32 30.15 -2.82
CA ALA A 12 6.49 29.55 -4.13
C ALA A 12 7.99 29.33 -4.36
N LEU A 13 8.38 28.14 -4.82
CA LEU A 13 9.77 27.77 -5.04
C LEU A 13 10.00 27.54 -6.53
N GLU A 14 11.06 28.15 -7.04
CA GLU A 14 11.56 27.93 -8.38
C GLU A 14 13.07 27.75 -8.30
N ARG A 15 13.59 26.73 -8.98
CA ARG A 15 15.03 26.53 -9.08
C ARG A 15 15.63 27.65 -9.95
N LYS A 16 16.91 27.93 -9.76
CA LYS A 16 17.65 28.82 -10.66
C LYS A 16 17.70 28.21 -12.06
N ALA A 17 17.56 29.03 -13.10
CA ALA A 17 17.78 28.57 -14.47
C ALA A 17 19.24 28.13 -14.67
N MET A 18 19.43 27.02 -15.39
CA MET A 18 20.72 26.56 -15.89
C MET A 18 21.05 27.30 -17.20
N SER A 19 22.12 26.92 -17.90
CA SER A 19 22.39 27.48 -19.22
C SER A 19 21.30 27.08 -20.23
N ASP A 20 21.08 27.90 -21.27
CA ASP A 20 20.01 27.65 -22.24
C ASP A 20 20.11 26.28 -22.93
N ASP A 21 21.32 25.80 -23.21
CA ASP A 21 21.56 24.45 -23.76
C ASP A 21 21.13 23.37 -22.76
N GLN A 22 21.55 23.49 -21.49
CA GLN A 22 21.21 22.52 -20.45
C GLN A 22 19.69 22.51 -20.19
N GLU A 23 19.06 23.68 -20.17
CA GLU A 23 17.61 23.83 -20.04
C GLU A 23 16.87 23.16 -21.20
N PHE A 24 17.30 23.40 -22.43
CA PHE A 24 16.71 22.79 -23.61
C PHE A 24 16.77 21.26 -23.55
N ARG A 25 17.92 20.72 -23.15
CA ARG A 25 18.13 19.27 -23.02
C ARG A 25 17.26 18.67 -21.93
N VAL A 26 17.16 19.31 -20.75
CA VAL A 26 16.33 18.83 -19.64
C VAL A 26 14.83 18.96 -19.93
N LYS A 27 14.43 19.98 -20.71
CA LYS A 27 13.03 20.18 -21.14
C LYS A 27 12.51 19.01 -21.97
N SER A 28 13.37 18.37 -22.76
CA SER A 28 13.02 17.18 -23.55
C SER A 28 12.79 15.92 -22.69
N LEU A 29 13.20 15.93 -21.42
CA LEU A 29 13.09 14.79 -20.51
C LEU A 29 11.82 14.85 -19.67
N SER A 30 10.85 14.00 -20.03
CA SER A 30 9.52 13.95 -19.43
C SER A 30 9.43 13.30 -18.04
N THR A 31 10.51 12.68 -17.52
CA THR A 31 10.49 11.98 -16.23
C THR A 31 11.75 12.23 -15.41
N MET A 32 11.61 12.15 -14.08
CA MET A 32 12.75 12.25 -13.16
C MET A 32 13.79 11.14 -13.39
N LYS A 33 13.36 9.94 -13.78
CA LYS A 33 14.27 8.84 -14.14
C LYS A 33 15.19 9.24 -15.30
N LYS A 34 14.60 9.75 -16.40
CA LYS A 34 15.38 10.19 -17.57
C LYS A 34 16.39 11.30 -17.21
N ARG A 35 16.01 12.23 -16.33
CA ARG A 35 16.90 13.30 -15.85
C ARG A 35 18.07 12.74 -15.04
N ARG A 36 17.82 11.78 -14.14
CA ARG A 36 18.86 11.08 -13.39
C ARG A 36 19.79 10.28 -14.31
N ASP A 37 19.24 9.58 -15.29
CA ASP A 37 20.04 8.82 -16.26
C ASP A 37 20.96 9.72 -17.10
N LEU A 38 20.50 10.92 -17.45
CA LEU A 38 21.35 11.93 -18.11
C LEU A 38 22.46 12.42 -17.18
N ALA A 39 22.12 12.77 -15.94
CA ALA A 39 23.10 13.21 -14.94
C ALA A 39 24.15 12.14 -14.61
N LYS A 40 23.79 10.85 -14.66
CA LYS A 40 24.75 9.72 -14.52
C LYS A 40 25.75 9.65 -15.68
N LYS A 41 25.33 10.03 -16.89
CA LYS A 41 26.18 9.99 -18.10
C LYS A 41 27.05 11.24 -18.25
N GLU A 42 26.59 12.37 -17.75
CA GLU A 42 27.21 13.67 -17.98
C GLU A 42 27.43 14.42 -16.67
N PRO A 43 28.68 14.45 -16.15
CA PRO A 43 29.02 15.12 -14.89
C PRO A 43 28.65 16.61 -14.87
N ASN A 44 28.87 17.31 -15.99
CA ASN A 44 28.51 18.72 -16.14
C ASN A 44 26.99 18.96 -15.94
N MET A 45 26.15 18.04 -16.42
CA MET A 45 24.70 18.13 -16.21
C MET A 45 24.33 17.89 -14.74
N LYS A 46 25.02 16.97 -14.05
CA LYS A 46 24.84 16.71 -12.61
C LYS A 46 25.16 17.98 -11.80
N GLU A 47 26.32 18.58 -12.03
CA GLU A 47 26.75 19.81 -11.35
C GLU A 47 25.81 20.98 -11.59
N ALA A 48 25.37 21.17 -12.84
CA ALA A 48 24.41 22.22 -13.20
C ALA A 48 23.07 22.03 -12.50
N MET A 49 22.54 20.80 -12.46
CA MET A 49 21.30 20.49 -11.75
C MET A 49 21.42 20.75 -10.25
N VAL A 50 22.50 20.31 -9.61
CA VAL A 50 22.76 20.57 -8.17
C VAL A 50 22.81 22.07 -7.92
N SER A 51 23.63 22.79 -8.69
CA SER A 51 23.78 24.26 -8.58
C SER A 51 22.48 25.02 -8.83
N SER A 52 21.60 24.48 -9.68
CA SER A 52 20.29 25.09 -9.97
C SER A 52 19.34 25.04 -8.77
N VAL A 53 19.41 23.97 -7.97
CA VAL A 53 18.50 23.72 -6.85
C VAL A 53 19.05 24.25 -5.53
N GLU A 54 20.38 24.42 -5.43
CA GLU A 54 21.07 24.90 -4.23
C GLU A 54 20.44 26.17 -3.59
N PRO A 55 20.07 27.24 -4.34
CA PRO A 55 19.46 28.42 -3.73
C PRO A 55 18.13 28.13 -3.05
N VAL A 56 17.36 27.17 -3.58
CA VAL A 56 16.08 26.74 -3.02
C VAL A 56 16.31 25.92 -1.75
N ILE A 57 17.31 25.03 -1.75
CA ILE A 57 17.69 24.25 -0.56
C ILE A 57 18.12 25.21 0.56
N ALA A 58 19.02 26.15 0.28
CA ALA A 58 19.47 27.13 1.26
C ALA A 58 18.32 27.96 1.86
N LEU A 59 17.38 28.40 1.01
CA LEU A 59 16.17 29.12 1.46
C LEU A 59 15.32 28.26 2.40
N LEU A 60 15.09 26.99 2.04
CA LEU A 60 14.33 26.06 2.86
C LEU A 60 15.04 25.78 4.18
N THR A 61 16.34 25.49 4.16
CA THR A 61 17.16 25.27 5.35
C THR A 61 17.06 26.44 6.32
N GLN A 62 17.15 27.67 5.81
CA GLN A 62 16.99 28.86 6.63
C GLN A 62 15.58 28.97 7.24
N ARG A 63 14.52 28.67 6.47
CA ARG A 63 13.15 28.77 6.96
C ARG A 63 12.82 27.70 7.99
N PHE A 64 13.23 26.46 7.75
CA PHE A 64 13.04 25.35 8.68
C PHE A 64 13.86 25.55 9.96
N GLY A 65 15.08 26.08 9.87
CA GLY A 65 15.91 26.39 11.04
C GLY A 65 15.37 27.49 11.96
N ARG A 66 14.38 28.28 11.52
CA ARG A 66 13.68 29.27 12.37
C ARG A 66 12.53 28.67 13.17
N LEU A 67 12.15 27.42 12.88
CA LEU A 67 11.05 26.75 13.57
C LEU A 67 11.49 26.30 14.96
N LYS A 68 10.55 26.34 15.91
CA LYS A 68 10.72 25.77 17.25
C LYS A 68 9.68 24.73 17.54
N TYR A 69 10.11 23.55 17.96
CA TYR A 69 9.24 22.48 18.42
C TYR A 69 9.43 22.29 19.92
N GLN A 70 8.35 22.46 20.70
CA GLN A 70 8.38 22.36 22.17
C GLN A 70 9.44 23.26 22.85
N GLY A 71 9.76 24.40 22.24
CA GLY A 71 10.75 25.35 22.75
C GLY A 71 12.18 25.12 22.23
N GLU A 72 12.46 23.98 21.61
CA GLU A 72 13.75 23.66 21.00
C GLU A 72 13.79 24.03 19.52
N ASP A 73 14.96 24.43 19.03
CA ASP A 73 15.17 24.77 17.63
C ASP A 73 15.15 23.51 16.75
N VAL A 74 14.43 23.58 15.63
CA VAL A 74 14.40 22.49 14.64
C VAL A 74 15.75 22.42 13.93
N LYS A 75 16.43 21.28 14.05
CA LYS A 75 17.69 21.01 13.36
C LYS A 75 17.42 20.59 11.92
N VAL A 76 18.02 21.31 10.98
CA VAL A 76 18.04 20.93 9.57
C VAL A 76 19.39 20.27 9.29
N HIS A 77 19.36 19.08 8.70
CA HIS A 77 20.56 18.34 8.33
C HIS A 77 20.81 18.46 6.84
N ASP A 78 22.09 18.43 6.46
CA ASP A 78 22.49 18.33 5.07
C ASP A 78 22.09 16.97 4.48
N ALA A 79 22.04 16.91 3.15
CA ALA A 79 21.87 15.63 2.46
C ALA A 79 23.07 14.73 2.75
N ALA A 80 22.81 13.41 2.82
CA ALA A 80 23.88 12.43 2.97
C ALA A 80 24.89 12.58 1.83
N SER A 81 26.17 12.64 2.19
CA SER A 81 27.30 12.65 1.27
C SER A 81 27.42 11.32 0.50
N GLU A 82 28.14 11.33 -0.61
CA GLU A 82 28.39 10.10 -1.37
C GLU A 82 29.16 9.06 -0.54
N ASP A 83 30.05 9.51 0.35
CA ASP A 83 30.80 8.63 1.26
C ASP A 83 29.89 8.01 2.34
N GLU A 84 28.92 8.75 2.88
CA GLU A 84 27.94 8.21 3.82
C GLU A 84 27.01 7.21 3.14
N ILE A 85 26.56 7.50 1.92
CA ILE A 85 25.76 6.58 1.10
C ILE A 85 26.57 5.31 0.78
N SER A 86 27.85 5.47 0.44
CA SER A 86 28.78 4.38 0.21
C SER A 86 28.95 3.52 1.47
N THR A 87 29.11 4.16 2.64
CA THR A 87 29.22 3.47 3.93
C THR A 87 27.98 2.64 4.25
N ILE A 88 26.78 3.19 4.01
CA ILE A 88 25.51 2.46 4.15
C ILE A 88 25.48 1.27 3.17
N SER A 89 25.97 1.47 1.95
CA SER A 89 26.05 0.41 0.94
C SER A 89 27.03 -0.69 1.36
N SER A 90 28.18 -0.35 1.95
CA SER A 90 29.14 -1.33 2.49
C SER A 90 28.55 -2.17 3.62
N ALA A 91 27.57 -1.68 4.38
CA ALA A 91 26.87 -2.50 5.36
C ALA A 91 26.09 -3.66 4.71
N LEU A 92 25.74 -3.54 3.43
CA LEU A 92 25.09 -4.61 2.66
C LEU A 92 26.05 -5.74 2.29
N ASP A 93 27.37 -5.51 2.31
CA ASP A 93 28.37 -6.56 2.05
C ASP A 93 28.26 -7.72 3.03
N LEU A 94 27.69 -7.49 4.23
CA LEU A 94 27.36 -8.55 5.20
C LEU A 94 26.44 -9.62 4.62
N PHE A 95 25.60 -9.27 3.65
CA PHE A 95 24.67 -10.16 2.98
C PHE A 95 25.18 -10.66 1.63
N ARG A 96 26.41 -10.30 1.24
CA ARG A 96 27.04 -10.75 0.01
C ARG A 96 27.41 -12.23 0.10
N ASP A 97 27.29 -12.92 -1.03
CA ASP A 97 27.91 -14.23 -1.22
C ASP A 97 29.44 -14.07 -1.21
N PRO A 98 30.20 -14.85 -0.41
CA PRO A 98 31.65 -14.78 -0.41
C PRO A 98 32.28 -15.03 -1.79
N GLU A 99 31.58 -15.78 -2.65
CA GLU A 99 32.07 -16.17 -3.98
C GLU A 99 31.74 -15.14 -5.07
N ALA A 100 30.89 -14.14 -4.79
CA ALA A 100 30.57 -13.09 -5.76
C ALA A 100 31.67 -12.02 -5.78
N GLU A 101 32.19 -11.68 -6.97
CA GLU A 101 33.22 -10.65 -7.17
C GLU A 101 32.64 -9.21 -7.16
N ASP A 102 31.39 -9.04 -7.59
CA ASP A 102 30.74 -7.73 -7.68
C ASP A 102 30.19 -7.25 -6.32
N PRO A 103 30.39 -5.97 -5.95
CA PRO A 103 29.83 -5.40 -4.73
C PRO A 103 28.31 -5.31 -4.77
N LEU A 104 27.64 -5.52 -3.64
CA LEU A 104 26.19 -5.42 -3.55
C LEU A 104 25.77 -3.94 -3.52
N THR A 105 25.09 -3.46 -4.56
CA THR A 105 24.63 -2.06 -4.60
C THR A 105 23.21 -1.89 -4.07
N LEU A 106 22.88 -0.68 -3.62
CA LEU A 106 21.50 -0.33 -3.24
C LEU A 106 20.52 -0.51 -4.41
N GLU A 107 20.97 -0.28 -5.65
CA GLU A 107 20.18 -0.53 -6.85
C GLU A 107 19.84 -2.01 -7.04
N ASP A 108 20.75 -2.92 -6.68
CA ASP A 108 20.52 -4.36 -6.83
C ASP A 108 19.40 -4.85 -5.91
N ILE A 109 19.31 -4.31 -4.70
CA ILE A 109 18.30 -4.70 -3.69
C ILE A 109 17.03 -3.83 -3.71
N ALA A 110 16.96 -2.83 -4.59
CA ALA A 110 15.82 -1.91 -4.68
C ALA A 110 14.50 -2.63 -5.02
N ASP A 111 14.59 -3.77 -5.71
CA ASP A 111 13.44 -4.58 -6.10
C ASP A 111 13.42 -5.91 -5.34
N ARG A 112 12.27 -6.26 -4.74
CA ARG A 112 12.08 -7.52 -4.02
C ARG A 112 12.36 -8.77 -4.87
N LYS A 113 12.20 -8.68 -6.19
CA LYS A 113 12.53 -9.78 -7.12
C LYS A 113 14.02 -10.10 -7.13
N ASN A 114 14.87 -9.10 -6.90
CA ASN A 114 16.31 -9.25 -6.87
C ASN A 114 16.79 -9.75 -5.51
N ILE A 115 16.04 -9.57 -4.42
CA ILE A 115 16.39 -10.11 -3.08
C ILE A 115 16.62 -11.63 -3.14
N LYS A 116 15.81 -12.36 -3.93
CA LYS A 116 15.95 -13.81 -4.15
C LYS A 116 17.28 -14.22 -4.81
N LYS A 117 17.99 -13.28 -5.42
CA LYS A 117 19.32 -13.51 -6.01
C LYS A 117 20.41 -13.54 -4.94
N PHE A 118 20.09 -13.20 -3.70
CA PHE A 118 21.03 -13.09 -2.58
C PHE A 118 20.64 -14.07 -1.46
N PRO A 119 21.18 -15.30 -1.47
CA PRO A 119 20.76 -16.37 -0.55
C PRO A 119 20.93 -16.01 0.94
N ARG A 120 21.98 -15.26 1.29
CA ARG A 120 22.22 -14.80 2.67
C ARG A 120 21.17 -13.78 3.12
N LEU A 121 20.79 -12.84 2.25
CA LEU A 121 19.74 -11.87 2.55
C LEU A 121 18.38 -12.57 2.68
N GLU A 122 18.07 -13.52 1.79
CA GLU A 122 16.84 -14.32 1.87
C GLU A 122 16.79 -15.11 3.19
N LYS A 123 17.87 -15.81 3.53
CA LYS A 123 18.01 -16.53 4.80
C LYS A 123 17.85 -15.62 6.01
N PHE A 124 18.44 -14.42 5.98
CA PHE A 124 18.25 -13.44 7.05
C PHE A 124 16.78 -13.02 7.18
N MET A 125 16.12 -12.72 6.06
CA MET A 125 14.72 -12.33 6.06
C MET A 125 13.79 -13.44 6.56
N GLU A 126 14.14 -14.72 6.37
CA GLU A 126 13.37 -15.86 6.88
C GLU A 126 13.63 -16.15 8.36
N GLU A 127 14.89 -16.10 8.79
CA GLU A 127 15.29 -16.50 10.16
C GLU A 127 15.20 -15.35 11.17
N HIS A 128 15.37 -14.11 10.74
CA HIS A 128 15.55 -12.94 11.62
C HIS A 128 14.50 -11.86 11.44
N CYS A 129 13.64 -11.96 10.43
CA CYS A 129 12.60 -10.98 10.17
C CYS A 129 11.21 -11.61 10.26
N ARG A 130 10.25 -10.84 10.77
CA ARG A 130 8.84 -11.21 10.77
C ARG A 130 8.04 -10.01 10.25
N ALA A 131 7.54 -10.15 9.01
CA ALA A 131 6.66 -9.17 8.41
C ALA A 131 5.20 -9.57 8.68
N ARG A 132 4.48 -8.71 9.38
CA ARG A 132 3.05 -8.81 9.69
C ARG A 132 2.33 -7.58 9.14
N HIS A 133 1.00 -7.56 9.20
CA HIS A 133 0.25 -6.41 8.69
C HIS A 133 0.59 -5.09 9.40
N PHE A 134 0.76 -5.16 10.72
CA PHE A 134 0.94 -3.98 11.57
C PHE A 134 2.37 -3.83 12.10
N SER A 135 3.25 -4.80 11.87
CA SER A 135 4.62 -4.74 12.34
C SER A 135 5.60 -5.36 11.35
N PHE A 136 6.80 -4.78 11.29
CA PHE A 136 7.97 -5.44 10.74
C PHE A 136 8.96 -5.59 11.89
N GLN A 137 9.21 -6.83 12.29
CA GLN A 137 10.03 -7.14 13.45
C GLN A 137 11.33 -7.75 12.97
N VAL A 138 12.44 -7.35 13.59
CA VAL A 138 13.75 -7.97 13.39
C VAL A 138 14.24 -8.47 14.74
N LYS A 139 14.56 -9.76 14.83
CA LYS A 139 15.05 -10.39 16.06
C LYS A 139 16.32 -11.16 15.74
N LYS A 140 17.37 -10.92 16.54
CA LYS A 140 18.61 -11.70 16.49
C LYS A 140 18.32 -13.15 16.94
N CYS A 141 19.05 -14.13 16.42
CA CYS A 141 18.90 -15.53 16.87
C CYS A 141 19.86 -15.89 18.01
N GLY A 142 20.97 -15.16 18.17
CA GLY A 142 21.97 -15.41 19.22
C GLY A 142 22.80 -16.69 19.02
N LEU A 143 22.74 -17.32 17.85
CA LEU A 143 23.51 -18.51 17.52
C LEU A 143 24.92 -18.14 17.03
N ASP A 144 25.95 -18.84 17.54
CA ASP A 144 27.35 -18.66 17.13
C ASP A 144 27.62 -19.05 15.66
N SER A 145 26.72 -19.82 15.05
CA SER A 145 26.78 -20.19 13.64
C SER A 145 26.13 -19.17 12.70
N CYS A 146 25.50 -18.12 13.24
CA CYS A 146 24.78 -17.14 12.46
C CYS A 146 25.71 -16.06 11.92
N PHE A 147 25.82 -15.96 10.59
CA PHE A 147 26.67 -14.97 9.92
C PHE A 147 26.36 -13.51 10.33
N TYR A 148 25.10 -13.19 10.61
CA TYR A 148 24.69 -11.84 11.02
C TYR A 148 24.90 -11.60 12.52
N CYS A 149 24.43 -12.52 13.38
CA CYS A 149 24.44 -12.32 14.82
C CYS A 149 25.85 -12.38 15.43
N VAL A 150 26.80 -13.09 14.81
CA VAL A 150 28.20 -13.09 15.24
C VAL A 150 28.84 -11.71 15.03
N MET A 151 28.62 -11.11 13.86
CA MET A 151 29.12 -9.76 13.55
C MET A 151 28.39 -8.66 14.33
N ASN A 152 27.12 -8.91 14.65
CA ASN A 152 26.26 -7.98 15.35
C ASN A 152 25.62 -8.68 16.56
N PRO A 153 26.35 -8.92 17.67
CA PRO A 153 25.82 -9.62 18.82
C PRO A 153 24.67 -8.84 19.49
N PRO A 154 23.77 -9.53 20.21
CA PRO A 154 22.81 -8.87 21.09
C PRO A 154 23.53 -7.93 22.07
N ARG A 155 23.01 -6.71 22.23
CA ARG A 155 23.56 -5.73 23.20
C ARG A 155 23.05 -5.95 24.63
N LEU A 156 21.98 -6.74 24.76
CA LEU A 156 21.39 -7.12 26.04
C LEU A 156 22.15 -8.31 26.63
N SER A 157 22.02 -8.50 27.95
CA SER A 157 22.53 -9.71 28.60
C SER A 157 21.84 -10.95 28.02
N GLU A 158 22.55 -12.08 28.05
CA GLU A 158 22.03 -13.33 27.51
C GLU A 158 20.71 -13.75 28.21
N GLU A 159 20.62 -13.55 29.52
CA GLU A 159 19.42 -13.84 30.31
C GLU A 159 18.20 -13.05 29.81
N THR A 160 18.32 -11.73 29.69
CA THR A 160 17.23 -10.87 29.20
C THR A 160 16.92 -11.12 27.72
N PHE A 161 17.93 -11.43 26.91
CA PHE A 161 17.72 -11.69 25.49
C PHE A 161 16.91 -12.97 25.24
N ARG A 162 17.17 -14.03 26.02
CA ARG A 162 16.47 -15.31 25.90
C ARG A 162 14.98 -15.22 26.26
N THR A 163 14.59 -14.26 27.09
CA THR A 163 13.17 -14.03 27.44
C THR A 163 12.41 -13.22 26.39
N LEU A 164 13.08 -12.65 25.39
CA LEU A 164 12.40 -11.90 24.34
C LEU A 164 11.73 -12.86 23.37
N HIS A 165 10.45 -12.63 23.10
CA HIS A 165 9.68 -13.30 22.06
C HIS A 165 9.26 -12.32 20.97
N TRP A 166 8.79 -12.86 19.85
CA TRP A 166 8.15 -12.03 18.82
C TRP A 166 6.91 -11.35 19.39
N LEU A 167 6.63 -10.11 18.95
CA LEU A 167 5.37 -9.46 19.26
C LEU A 167 4.23 -10.29 18.64
N PRO A 168 3.20 -10.62 19.43
CA PRO A 168 2.06 -11.36 18.95
C PRO A 168 1.19 -10.51 18.03
N ASP A 169 0.48 -11.20 17.15
CA ASP A 169 -0.57 -10.66 16.30
C ASP A 169 -1.90 -10.65 17.07
N PRO A 170 -2.90 -9.82 16.68
CA PRO A 170 -4.22 -9.87 17.27
C PRO A 170 -4.84 -11.25 17.11
N VAL A 171 -5.26 -11.87 18.23
CA VAL A 171 -5.97 -13.16 18.26
C VAL A 171 -7.34 -12.94 18.90
N ALA A 172 -8.40 -13.36 18.22
CA ALA A 172 -9.75 -13.24 18.75
C ALA A 172 -9.98 -14.23 19.89
N GLU A 173 -10.85 -13.88 20.83
CA GLU A 173 -11.41 -14.85 21.77
C GLU A 173 -12.36 -15.83 21.05
N ASP A 174 -12.63 -16.98 21.68
CA ASP A 174 -13.42 -18.05 21.07
C ASP A 174 -14.86 -17.62 20.73
N ASP A 175 -15.37 -16.60 21.43
CA ASP A 175 -16.68 -15.99 21.22
C ASP A 175 -16.68 -14.87 20.16
N GLY A 176 -15.50 -14.47 19.66
CA GLY A 176 -15.29 -13.39 18.71
C GLY A 176 -15.65 -11.98 19.22
N SER A 177 -15.90 -11.82 20.53
CA SER A 177 -16.36 -10.56 21.11
C SER A 177 -15.21 -9.59 21.39
N ALA A 178 -14.04 -10.12 21.75
CA ALA A 178 -12.84 -9.37 22.08
C ALA A 178 -11.56 -10.00 21.50
N TYR A 179 -10.44 -9.32 21.71
CA TYR A 179 -9.10 -9.80 21.41
C TYR A 179 -8.39 -10.19 22.71
N LYS A 180 -7.62 -11.28 22.67
CA LYS A 180 -6.80 -11.73 23.81
C LYS A 180 -5.79 -10.66 24.20
N THR A 181 -5.43 -10.62 25.48
CA THR A 181 -4.48 -9.63 26.00
C THR A 181 -3.05 -9.94 25.54
N PHE A 182 -2.15 -8.95 25.66
CA PHE A 182 -0.75 -9.15 25.31
C PHE A 182 -0.09 -10.24 26.19
N ASP A 183 -0.35 -10.23 27.50
CA ASP A 183 0.27 -11.15 28.44
C ASP A 183 -0.12 -12.61 28.16
N ASP A 184 -1.34 -12.85 27.67
CA ASP A 184 -1.82 -14.19 27.29
C ASP A 184 -1.16 -14.71 26.00
N LEU A 185 -0.74 -13.79 25.12
CA LEU A 185 -0.22 -14.11 23.79
C LEU A 185 1.30 -14.07 23.72
N TYR A 186 1.97 -13.29 24.58
CA TYR A 186 3.41 -13.09 24.49
C TYR A 186 4.15 -14.42 24.70
N GLY A 187 5.00 -14.79 23.74
CA GLY A 187 5.69 -16.08 23.75
C GLY A 187 4.99 -17.20 22.99
N THR A 188 3.76 -16.98 22.51
CA THR A 188 3.04 -17.93 21.64
C THR A 188 3.21 -17.57 20.16
N GLU A 189 3.06 -18.56 19.27
CA GLU A 189 3.10 -18.31 17.83
C GLU A 189 1.71 -17.90 17.33
N THR A 190 1.59 -16.65 16.89
CA THR A 190 0.36 -16.06 16.35
C THR A 190 0.45 -15.84 14.85
N THR A 191 -0.70 -15.55 14.22
CA THR A 191 -0.75 -15.26 12.78
C THR A 191 -1.70 -14.09 12.50
N ASP A 192 -1.57 -13.51 11.30
CA ASP A 192 -2.38 -12.41 10.78
C ASP A 192 -3.89 -12.74 10.57
N LYS A 193 -4.36 -13.93 10.95
CA LYS A 193 -5.70 -14.45 10.60
C LYS A 193 -6.84 -13.65 11.24
N ASP A 194 -6.73 -13.32 12.51
CA ASP A 194 -7.83 -12.70 13.26
C ASP A 194 -7.81 -11.16 13.20
N ARG A 195 -6.94 -10.58 12.36
CA ARG A 195 -6.87 -9.14 12.18
C ARG A 195 -8.24 -8.61 11.75
N PRO A 196 -8.70 -7.45 12.27
CA PRO A 196 -10.05 -6.93 11.98
C PRO A 196 -10.39 -6.86 10.49
N SER A 197 -9.37 -6.58 9.67
CA SER A 197 -9.46 -6.41 8.22
C SER A 197 -9.70 -7.71 7.42
N LEU A 198 -9.51 -8.87 8.06
CA LEU A 198 -9.58 -10.20 7.44
C LEU A 198 -10.80 -11.04 7.86
N LYS A 199 -11.66 -10.54 8.75
CA LYS A 199 -12.83 -11.28 9.27
C LYS A 199 -13.69 -11.81 8.12
N GLU A 200 -13.87 -13.13 8.02
CA GLU A 200 -14.65 -13.75 6.94
C GLU A 200 -16.14 -13.37 7.06
N HIS A 201 -16.73 -12.91 5.96
CA HIS A 201 -18.14 -12.55 5.82
C HIS A 201 -18.68 -11.47 6.77
N CYS A 202 -18.63 -10.21 6.32
CA CYS A 202 -19.42 -9.16 6.95
C CYS A 202 -20.90 -9.31 6.57
N SER A 203 -21.73 -9.61 7.56
CA SER A 203 -23.18 -9.46 7.47
C SER A 203 -23.58 -8.02 7.80
N PRO A 204 -24.73 -7.52 7.31
CA PRO A 204 -25.22 -6.20 7.72
C PRO A 204 -25.37 -6.13 9.25
N THR A 205 -24.75 -5.13 9.86
CA THR A 205 -24.86 -4.89 11.31
C THR A 205 -26.29 -4.49 11.67
N GLU A 206 -26.67 -4.53 12.96
CA GLU A 206 -27.98 -4.01 13.40
C GLU A 206 -28.17 -2.54 13.02
N ARG A 207 -27.09 -1.75 13.02
CA ARG A 207 -27.12 -0.37 12.53
C ARG A 207 -27.35 -0.31 11.02
N ASP A 208 -26.69 -1.14 10.22
CA ASP A 208 -26.96 -1.22 8.78
C ASP A 208 -28.42 -1.58 8.49
N LYS A 209 -29.01 -2.48 9.29
CA LYS A 209 -30.42 -2.86 9.18
C LYS A 209 -31.34 -1.68 9.51
N LYS A 210 -31.06 -0.96 10.60
CA LYS A 210 -31.80 0.27 10.98
C LYS A 210 -31.71 1.35 9.90
N LEU A 211 -30.54 1.50 9.27
CA LEU A 211 -30.25 2.53 8.26
C LEU A 211 -30.41 2.05 6.82
N LYS A 212 -31.04 0.90 6.58
CA LYS A 212 -31.20 0.30 5.24
C LYS A 212 -31.80 1.27 4.21
N GLY A 213 -32.72 2.15 4.63
CA GLY A 213 -33.31 3.17 3.75
C GLY A 213 -32.33 4.27 3.29
N ILE A 214 -31.23 4.48 4.03
CA ILE A 214 -30.15 5.42 3.70
C ILE A 214 -29.08 4.76 2.82
N HIS A 215 -28.85 3.46 2.93
CA HIS A 215 -27.87 2.72 2.11
C HIS A 215 -28.37 2.45 0.67
N THR A 216 -28.77 3.52 -0.01
CA THR A 216 -29.35 3.50 -1.37
C THR A 216 -28.53 4.38 -2.30
N ALA A 217 -28.59 4.10 -3.60
CA ALA A 217 -27.89 4.88 -4.62
C ALA A 217 -28.30 6.38 -4.63
N ALA A 218 -29.55 6.69 -4.31
CA ALA A 218 -30.06 8.07 -4.22
C ALA A 218 -29.51 8.84 -3.01
N SER A 219 -28.92 8.15 -2.04
CA SER A 219 -28.35 8.72 -0.83
C SER A 219 -26.83 8.73 -0.82
N ALA A 220 -26.17 8.25 -1.88
CA ALA A 220 -24.71 8.32 -2.02
C ALA A 220 -24.29 9.79 -2.21
N ARG A 221 -23.34 10.29 -1.42
CA ARG A 221 -22.94 11.72 -1.42
C ARG A 221 -21.46 11.94 -1.59
N ALA A 222 -20.64 11.06 -1.06
CA ALA A 222 -19.20 11.17 -1.10
C ALA A 222 -18.57 9.77 -1.00
N VAL A 223 -17.24 9.74 -0.99
CA VAL A 223 -16.45 8.54 -0.75
C VAL A 223 -15.42 8.83 0.32
N ILE A 224 -15.08 7.81 1.11
CA ILE A 224 -13.95 7.85 2.03
C ILE A 224 -12.98 6.71 1.70
N ILE A 225 -11.68 6.96 1.80
CA ILE A 225 -10.66 5.98 1.46
C ILE A 225 -10.27 5.20 2.72
N CYS A 226 -10.34 3.88 2.66
CA CYS A 226 -9.83 3.03 3.73
C CYS A 226 -8.30 3.06 3.76
N SER A 227 -7.72 3.35 4.93
CA SER A 227 -6.27 3.42 5.15
C SER A 227 -5.53 2.09 5.02
N GLU A 228 -6.24 0.98 5.23
CA GLU A 228 -5.67 -0.37 5.16
C GLU A 228 -5.65 -0.90 3.72
N CYS A 229 -6.79 -0.91 3.04
CA CYS A 229 -6.93 -1.52 1.72
C CYS A 229 -6.98 -0.53 0.56
N GLY A 230 -7.03 0.77 0.81
CA GLY A 230 -7.10 1.81 -0.23
C GLY A 230 -8.43 1.88 -0.98
N LYS A 231 -9.40 1.01 -0.67
CA LYS A 231 -10.72 1.02 -1.33
C LYS A 231 -11.51 2.26 -0.93
N ARG A 232 -12.22 2.81 -1.91
CA ARG A 232 -13.21 3.88 -1.71
C ARG A 232 -14.50 3.26 -1.17
N ARG A 233 -14.95 3.71 0.00
CA ARG A 233 -16.22 3.34 0.63
C ARG A 233 -17.23 4.45 0.49
N VAL A 234 -18.48 4.09 0.19
CA VAL A 234 -19.53 5.07 -0.10
C VAL A 234 -20.00 5.70 1.20
N VAL A 235 -20.02 7.03 1.21
CA VAL A 235 -20.63 7.82 2.28
C VAL A 235 -22.05 8.18 1.88
N TYR A 236 -23.00 7.83 2.74
CA TYR A 236 -24.42 8.05 2.54
C TYR A 236 -24.97 9.16 3.43
N SER A 237 -25.84 9.98 2.87
CA SER A 237 -26.70 10.91 3.61
C SER A 237 -27.97 11.19 2.81
N LYS A 238 -29.10 11.35 3.51
CA LYS A 238 -30.37 11.71 2.88
C LYS A 238 -30.28 13.07 2.20
N LYS A 239 -29.59 14.02 2.83
CA LYS A 239 -29.43 15.39 2.33
C LYS A 239 -28.11 15.53 1.58
N ARG A 240 -27.98 16.57 0.76
CA ARG A 240 -26.70 16.97 0.20
C ARG A 240 -25.81 17.46 1.35
N LEU A 241 -24.55 17.03 1.37
CA LEU A 241 -23.61 17.43 2.41
C LEU A 241 -23.29 18.92 2.30
N ALA A 242 -23.38 19.62 3.41
CA ALA A 242 -22.95 21.01 3.55
C ALA A 242 -21.41 21.10 3.55
N ARG A 243 -20.88 22.30 3.37
CA ARG A 243 -19.43 22.54 3.33
C ARG A 243 -18.73 22.13 4.64
N GLU A 244 -19.39 22.33 5.78
CA GLU A 244 -18.87 21.95 7.10
C GLU A 244 -18.81 20.42 7.26
N GLU A 245 -19.84 19.71 6.78
CA GLU A 245 -19.90 18.25 6.82
C GLU A 245 -18.84 17.61 5.91
N LEU A 246 -18.58 18.20 4.73
CA LEU A 246 -17.49 17.77 3.85
C LEU A 246 -16.13 17.97 4.51
N ARG A 247 -15.89 19.11 5.16
CA ARG A 247 -14.65 19.34 5.93
C ARG A 247 -14.49 18.34 7.07
N ALA A 248 -15.58 17.94 7.72
CA ALA A 248 -15.53 16.93 8.78
C ALA A 248 -15.10 15.56 8.23
N LEU A 249 -15.54 15.19 7.02
CA LEU A 249 -15.06 14.00 6.32
C LEU A 249 -13.58 14.10 5.95
N ASP A 250 -13.13 15.26 5.45
CA ASP A 250 -11.72 15.50 5.13
C ASP A 250 -10.83 15.33 6.37
N VAL A 251 -11.28 15.83 7.52
CA VAL A 251 -10.57 15.65 8.81
C VAL A 251 -10.47 14.17 9.19
N ILE A 252 -11.52 13.36 9.01
CA ILE A 252 -11.41 11.92 9.26
C ILE A 252 -10.35 11.29 8.36
N GLN A 253 -10.37 11.65 7.08
CA GLN A 253 -9.46 11.10 6.09
C GLN A 253 -7.99 11.49 6.36
N GLU A 254 -7.75 12.70 6.85
CA GLU A 254 -6.40 13.20 7.13
C GLU A 254 -5.88 12.83 8.52
N GLN A 255 -6.75 12.77 9.54
CA GLN A 255 -6.32 12.74 10.94
C GLN A 255 -6.76 11.50 11.71
N LEU A 256 -7.92 10.91 11.39
CA LEU A 256 -8.54 9.85 12.21
C LEU A 256 -8.49 8.45 11.58
N VAL A 257 -7.88 8.31 10.39
CA VAL A 257 -7.55 7.03 9.74
C VAL A 257 -8.75 6.08 9.68
N TYR A 258 -9.59 6.23 8.65
CA TYR A 258 -10.76 5.36 8.46
C TYR A 258 -10.38 3.94 8.00
N THR A 259 -10.98 2.92 8.61
CA THR A 259 -10.90 1.50 8.23
C THR A 259 -12.27 0.94 7.85
N CYS A 260 -12.31 -0.01 6.89
CA CYS A 260 -13.58 -0.59 6.43
C CYS A 260 -14.36 -1.21 7.60
N GLY A 261 -15.65 -0.88 7.69
CA GLY A 261 -16.55 -1.43 8.72
C GLY A 261 -16.62 -0.58 9.98
N SER A 262 -15.72 0.39 10.15
CA SER A 262 -15.74 1.33 11.25
C SER A 262 -16.81 2.41 11.06
N GLN A 263 -17.40 2.85 12.16
CA GLN A 263 -18.29 4.02 12.17
C GLN A 263 -17.48 5.29 11.82
N LEU A 264 -18.03 6.17 10.98
CA LEU A 264 -17.37 7.44 10.62
C LEU A 264 -17.29 8.42 11.79
N PHE A 265 -18.43 8.68 12.43
CA PHE A 265 -18.56 9.69 13.47
C PHE A 265 -19.19 9.09 14.72
N PRO A 266 -18.55 9.14 15.90
CA PRO A 266 -19.15 8.67 17.14
C PRO A 266 -20.21 9.63 17.73
N GLY A 267 -20.35 10.85 17.19
CA GLY A 267 -21.17 11.92 17.77
C GLY A 267 -22.17 12.57 16.80
N GLN A 268 -22.07 13.88 16.60
CA GLN A 268 -23.06 14.75 15.93
C GLN A 268 -23.60 14.21 14.58
N TYR A 269 -22.78 13.51 13.80
CA TYR A 269 -23.15 13.01 12.47
C TYR A 269 -23.38 11.48 12.41
N ALA A 270 -23.37 10.79 13.56
CA ALA A 270 -23.39 9.34 13.66
C ALA A 270 -24.54 8.65 12.91
N GLU A 271 -25.70 9.30 12.81
CA GLU A 271 -26.89 8.73 12.14
C GLU A 271 -27.25 9.44 10.81
N THR A 272 -26.55 10.54 10.47
CA THR A 272 -26.88 11.36 9.30
C THR A 272 -25.87 11.23 8.16
N ILE A 273 -24.59 11.00 8.50
CA ILE A 273 -23.50 10.78 7.54
C ILE A 273 -22.86 9.45 7.89
N VAL A 274 -23.18 8.43 7.09
CA VAL A 274 -22.90 7.05 7.46
C VAL A 274 -22.20 6.30 6.34
N VAL A 275 -21.45 5.28 6.73
CA VAL A 275 -20.91 4.25 5.83
C VAL A 275 -21.56 2.92 6.21
N LYS A 276 -21.51 1.96 5.30
CA LYS A 276 -21.89 0.61 5.63
C LYS A 276 -20.84 0.00 6.58
N GLU A 277 -21.30 -0.53 7.71
CA GLU A 277 -20.42 -1.12 8.74
C GLU A 277 -20.24 -2.62 8.55
N GLY A 278 -21.23 -3.29 7.97
CA GLY A 278 -21.20 -4.69 7.56
C GLY A 278 -20.36 -4.90 6.29
N GLN A 279 -19.13 -4.42 6.28
CA GLN A 279 -18.13 -4.64 5.24
C GLN A 279 -16.70 -4.56 5.81
N ASN A 280 -15.79 -5.31 5.20
CA ASN A 280 -14.36 -5.34 5.58
C ASN A 280 -13.49 -4.96 4.38
N CYS A 281 -12.17 -5.02 4.57
CA CYS A 281 -11.20 -4.73 3.51
C CYS A 281 -11.28 -5.70 2.32
N GLN A 282 -11.75 -6.94 2.52
CA GLN A 282 -11.95 -7.92 1.45
C GLN A 282 -13.21 -7.69 0.63
N SER A 283 -14.21 -7.04 1.19
CA SER A 283 -15.49 -6.77 0.54
C SER A 283 -15.26 -5.96 -0.76
N PRO A 284 -15.96 -6.28 -1.86
CA PRO A 284 -15.88 -5.50 -3.09
C PRO A 284 -16.40 -4.08 -2.85
N ILE A 285 -16.18 -3.19 -3.82
CA ILE A 285 -16.77 -1.84 -3.82
C ILE A 285 -18.30 -1.97 -3.83
N GLU A 286 -18.96 -1.10 -3.08
CA GLU A 286 -20.41 -1.13 -2.91
C GLU A 286 -21.12 -0.97 -4.26
N THR A 287 -22.22 -1.70 -4.45
CA THR A 287 -22.93 -1.68 -5.73
C THR A 287 -23.51 -0.31 -6.07
N THR A 288 -23.90 0.43 -5.03
CA THR A 288 -24.37 1.82 -5.01
C THR A 288 -23.34 2.84 -5.45
N TYR A 289 -22.04 2.53 -5.38
CA TYR A 289 -20.99 3.37 -5.95
C TYR A 289 -21.23 3.59 -7.45
N TYR A 290 -21.56 2.51 -8.16
CA TYR A 290 -21.74 2.53 -9.62
C TYR A 290 -23.14 2.94 -10.07
N SER A 291 -24.13 2.86 -9.19
CA SER A 291 -25.52 3.23 -9.50
C SER A 291 -25.94 4.55 -8.89
N SER A 292 -25.02 5.27 -8.24
CA SER A 292 -25.28 6.59 -7.65
C SER A 292 -25.89 7.55 -8.68
N VAL A 293 -27.05 8.12 -8.35
CA VAL A 293 -27.77 9.06 -9.22
C VAL A 293 -27.49 10.52 -8.87
N THR A 294 -26.86 10.76 -7.71
CA THR A 294 -26.65 12.10 -7.16
C THR A 294 -25.23 12.61 -7.34
N VAL A 295 -24.26 11.70 -7.41
CA VAL A 295 -22.85 12.01 -7.68
C VAL A 295 -22.31 10.96 -8.63
N GLN A 296 -21.68 11.40 -9.72
CA GLN A 296 -20.96 10.51 -10.61
C GLN A 296 -19.55 10.32 -10.07
N PHE A 297 -19.25 9.12 -9.59
CA PHE A 297 -17.92 8.77 -9.13
C PHE A 297 -17.04 8.29 -10.28
N GLU A 298 -15.73 8.39 -10.10
CA GLU A 298 -14.72 7.87 -11.03
C GLU A 298 -14.90 6.35 -11.24
N GLU A 299 -14.76 5.87 -12.47
CA GLU A 299 -14.79 4.44 -12.75
C GLU A 299 -13.57 3.74 -12.14
N ILE A 300 -13.83 2.81 -11.22
CA ILE A 300 -12.81 2.01 -10.54
C ILE A 300 -13.17 0.53 -10.56
N CYS A 301 -12.18 -0.35 -10.41
CA CYS A 301 -12.36 -1.78 -10.39
C CYS A 301 -13.28 -2.20 -9.23
N PHE A 302 -14.30 -3.00 -9.52
CA PHE A 302 -15.27 -3.46 -8.52
C PHE A 302 -14.65 -4.24 -7.36
N PHE A 303 -13.56 -4.97 -7.58
CA PHE A 303 -12.98 -5.84 -6.56
C PHE A 303 -11.92 -5.13 -5.71
N CYS A 304 -11.07 -4.30 -6.31
CA CYS A 304 -9.92 -3.70 -5.64
C CYS A 304 -9.95 -2.17 -5.57
N GLY A 305 -10.83 -1.49 -6.31
CA GLY A 305 -10.90 -0.03 -6.36
C GLY A 305 -9.79 0.65 -7.17
N ASP A 306 -9.03 -0.11 -7.95
CA ASP A 306 -8.01 0.39 -8.88
C ASP A 306 -8.62 1.21 -10.01
N THR A 307 -7.96 2.30 -10.40
CA THR A 307 -8.37 3.21 -11.48
C THR A 307 -7.99 2.66 -12.85
N ASP A 308 -7.03 1.73 -12.92
CA ASP A 308 -6.57 1.12 -14.18
C ASP A 308 -7.54 0.00 -14.64
N ILE A 309 -8.69 0.41 -15.16
CA ILE A 309 -9.72 -0.50 -15.68
C ILE A 309 -9.23 -1.23 -16.92
N TYR A 310 -9.52 -2.53 -16.96
CA TYR A 310 -9.26 -3.36 -18.12
C TYR A 310 -10.33 -3.09 -19.18
N THR A 311 -9.92 -2.65 -20.36
CA THR A 311 -10.83 -2.27 -21.46
C THR A 311 -10.41 -2.95 -22.75
N VAL A 312 -10.66 -4.25 -22.85
CA VAL A 312 -10.47 -5.05 -24.08
C VAL A 312 -11.81 -5.54 -24.63
N GLN A 313 -11.77 -6.04 -25.87
CA GLN A 313 -12.93 -6.51 -26.63
C GLN A 313 -13.86 -7.43 -25.82
N ASP A 314 -13.32 -8.38 -25.04
CA ASP A 314 -14.13 -9.27 -24.20
C ASP A 314 -15.12 -8.54 -23.27
N ILE A 315 -14.73 -7.37 -22.73
CA ILE A 315 -15.58 -6.59 -21.83
C ILE A 315 -16.64 -5.82 -22.64
N GLN A 316 -16.32 -5.43 -23.87
CA GLN A 316 -17.31 -4.85 -24.79
C GLN A 316 -18.35 -5.90 -25.20
N ASP A 317 -17.91 -7.13 -25.44
CA ASP A 317 -18.80 -8.25 -25.78
C ASP A 317 -19.72 -8.59 -24.58
N LEU A 318 -19.19 -8.57 -23.35
CA LEU A 318 -20.00 -8.69 -22.14
C LEU A 318 -21.01 -7.55 -22.02
N LYS A 319 -20.64 -6.30 -22.34
CA LYS A 319 -21.57 -5.16 -22.33
C LYS A 319 -22.66 -5.29 -23.39
N ALA A 320 -22.41 -6.00 -24.49
CA ALA A 320 -23.43 -6.30 -25.50
C ALA A 320 -24.39 -7.42 -25.03
N GLN A 321 -23.92 -8.33 -24.18
CA GLN A 321 -24.71 -9.49 -23.71
C GLN A 321 -25.48 -9.21 -22.41
N TYR A 322 -24.96 -8.36 -21.53
CA TYR A 322 -25.51 -8.13 -20.20
C TYR A 322 -25.88 -6.66 -19.97
N SER A 323 -26.99 -6.44 -19.29
CA SER A 323 -27.51 -5.09 -18.98
C SER A 323 -26.62 -4.30 -18.01
N ILE A 324 -25.83 -4.98 -17.17
CA ILE A 324 -24.93 -4.36 -16.20
C ILE A 324 -23.61 -5.12 -16.22
N VAL A 325 -22.53 -4.43 -16.61
CA VAL A 325 -21.15 -4.94 -16.52
C VAL A 325 -20.34 -3.99 -15.66
N ARG A 326 -19.87 -4.49 -14.51
CA ARG A 326 -19.06 -3.69 -13.58
C ARG A 326 -17.61 -3.61 -14.06
N PRO A 327 -16.95 -2.46 -13.93
CA PRO A 327 -15.54 -2.32 -14.29
C PRO A 327 -14.65 -3.28 -13.48
N ILE A 328 -13.64 -3.84 -14.14
CA ILE A 328 -12.66 -4.75 -13.55
C ILE A 328 -11.26 -4.39 -14.06
N CYS A 329 -10.24 -4.44 -13.20
CA CYS A 329 -8.85 -4.24 -13.62
C CYS A 329 -8.24 -5.56 -14.12
N SER A 330 -7.11 -5.46 -14.82
CA SER A 330 -6.44 -6.62 -15.44
C SER A 330 -6.06 -7.68 -14.40
N GLY A 331 -5.53 -7.24 -13.24
CA GLY A 331 -5.11 -8.13 -12.17
C GLY A 331 -6.27 -8.90 -11.53
N CYS A 332 -7.41 -8.24 -11.32
CA CYS A 332 -8.59 -8.92 -10.79
C CYS A 332 -9.18 -9.91 -11.80
N LYS A 333 -9.20 -9.58 -13.09
CA LYS A 333 -9.67 -10.51 -14.14
C LYS A 333 -8.86 -11.80 -14.13
N THR A 334 -7.53 -11.71 -14.07
CA THR A 334 -6.65 -12.89 -14.04
C THR A 334 -6.83 -13.72 -12.76
N ALA A 335 -7.11 -13.09 -11.62
CA ALA A 335 -7.37 -13.79 -10.37
C ALA A 335 -8.69 -14.58 -10.42
N THR A 336 -9.72 -14.01 -11.03
CA THR A 336 -11.05 -14.65 -11.18
C THR A 336 -11.06 -15.84 -12.14
N THR A 337 -10.24 -15.85 -13.20
CA THR A 337 -10.11 -17.02 -14.09
C THR A 337 -9.38 -18.19 -13.43
N SER A 338 -8.50 -17.93 -12.47
CA SER A 338 -7.84 -18.98 -11.67
C SER A 338 -8.77 -19.66 -10.67
N THR A 339 -9.94 -19.07 -10.37
CA THR A 339 -10.84 -19.53 -9.28
C THR A 339 -11.78 -20.67 -9.68
N TYR A 340 -11.75 -21.16 -10.93
CA TYR A 340 -12.38 -22.44 -11.29
C TYR A 340 -11.59 -23.68 -10.79
N MET A 341 -10.47 -23.48 -10.06
CA MET A 341 -9.74 -24.55 -9.35
C MET A 341 -9.41 -24.24 -7.88
N GLY A 342 -10.05 -23.27 -7.22
CA GLY A 342 -9.85 -23.11 -5.78
C GLY A 342 -10.09 -21.70 -5.26
N LEU A 343 -10.64 -21.64 -4.05
CA LEU A 343 -11.10 -20.48 -3.31
C LEU A 343 -10.10 -19.30 -3.30
N CYS A 344 -10.65 -18.09 -3.50
CA CYS A 344 -9.94 -16.82 -3.55
C CYS A 344 -9.37 -16.44 -2.16
N HIS A 345 -8.10 -16.78 -1.89
CA HIS A 345 -7.42 -16.45 -0.63
C HIS A 345 -6.35 -15.33 -0.72
N LEU A 346 -6.08 -14.73 -1.89
CA LEU A 346 -4.84 -13.93 -2.05
C LEU A 346 -4.97 -12.52 -2.62
N CYS A 347 -6.16 -12.04 -2.96
CA CYS A 347 -6.26 -10.76 -3.69
C CYS A 347 -6.20 -9.49 -2.81
N CYS A 348 -6.44 -9.58 -1.49
CA CYS A 348 -6.47 -8.38 -0.63
C CYS A 348 -5.21 -8.16 0.23
N SER A 349 -4.33 -9.15 0.34
CA SER A 349 -3.07 -9.05 1.11
C SER A 349 -1.89 -8.51 0.28
N MET A 350 -2.06 -8.35 -1.03
CA MET A 350 -0.96 -8.04 -1.97
C MET A 350 -1.00 -6.64 -2.61
N LEU A 351 -1.83 -5.72 -2.11
CA LEU A 351 -1.99 -4.37 -2.69
C LEU A 351 -1.27 -3.24 -1.92
N LYS A 352 -0.10 -3.50 -1.34
CA LYS A 352 0.86 -2.43 -0.98
C LYS A 352 2.20 -2.62 -1.70
N PHE A 353 2.52 -1.61 -2.52
CA PHE A 353 3.69 -1.32 -3.37
C PHE A 353 3.72 -1.84 -4.84
N PRO A 354 4.17 -1.00 -5.81
CA PRO A 354 3.70 -1.02 -7.19
C PRO A 354 4.66 -1.69 -8.19
N ARG A 355 4.11 -1.99 -9.38
CA ARG A 355 4.76 -2.12 -10.70
C ARG A 355 5.73 -3.30 -10.94
N ILE A 356 5.39 -4.05 -12.02
CA ILE A 356 6.23 -4.68 -13.06
C ILE A 356 6.11 -6.20 -13.24
N LEU A 357 5.44 -6.56 -14.35
CA LEU A 357 5.71 -7.56 -15.42
C LEU A 357 5.92 -9.04 -15.02
N LYS A 358 5.07 -9.97 -15.52
CA LYS A 358 5.02 -10.61 -16.86
C LYS A 358 6.26 -11.43 -17.21
N THR A 359 6.03 -12.73 -17.44
CA THR A 359 6.42 -13.65 -18.55
C THR A 359 6.58 -15.08 -17.99
N ALA A 360 6.51 -16.20 -18.71
CA ALA A 360 5.87 -16.66 -19.94
C ALA A 360 6.23 -18.16 -20.07
N SER A 361 5.41 -18.93 -20.81
CA SER A 361 5.76 -20.17 -21.53
C SER A 361 6.10 -21.43 -20.71
N ILE A 362 5.22 -22.43 -20.78
CA ILE A 362 5.40 -23.70 -21.53
C ILE A 362 4.10 -24.49 -21.37
N MET A 363 3.43 -24.79 -22.48
CA MET A 363 2.71 -26.05 -22.80
C MET A 363 1.74 -25.80 -23.96
N GLU A 364 2.34 -25.56 -25.13
CA GLU A 364 1.71 -25.84 -26.41
C GLU A 364 1.96 -27.32 -26.71
N LYS A 365 0.99 -28.17 -26.32
CA LYS A 365 0.69 -29.52 -26.83
C LYS A 365 -0.22 -30.20 -25.82
N PHE A 366 -1.54 -30.11 -26.03
CA PHE A 366 -2.54 -31.17 -25.81
C PHE A 366 -3.94 -30.60 -26.07
N MET A 367 -4.17 -30.17 -27.32
CA MET A 367 -5.50 -30.02 -27.90
C MET A 367 -5.55 -30.97 -29.09
N LEU A 368 -5.99 -32.21 -28.86
CA LEU A 368 -6.64 -33.03 -29.87
C LEU A 368 -7.27 -34.26 -29.21
N GLN A 369 -8.61 -34.21 -29.20
CA GLN A 369 -9.60 -35.30 -29.21
C GLN A 369 -10.64 -35.24 -28.08
N SER A 370 -11.49 -34.21 -28.12
CA SER A 370 -12.88 -34.33 -27.71
C SER A 370 -13.70 -34.93 -28.87
N LYS A 371 -13.92 -36.24 -28.84
CA LYS A 371 -15.08 -36.88 -29.48
C LYS A 371 -16.11 -37.18 -28.39
N ILE A 372 -17.38 -37.18 -28.81
CA ILE A 372 -18.63 -37.53 -28.08
C ILE A 372 -19.38 -36.27 -27.61
N ARG A 373 -20.16 -35.62 -28.49
CA ARG A 373 -21.59 -35.86 -28.82
C ARG A 373 -22.54 -35.66 -27.63
N CYS A 374 -23.12 -34.46 -27.55
CA CYS A 374 -24.41 -34.26 -26.89
C CYS A 374 -25.53 -34.54 -27.90
N PHE A 375 -26.38 -35.52 -27.60
CA PHE A 375 -27.73 -35.64 -28.15
C PHE A 375 -28.71 -35.21 -27.06
N ASN A 376 -29.65 -34.36 -27.41
CA ASN A 376 -30.87 -34.04 -26.67
C ASN A 376 -32.04 -34.42 -27.59
N PRO A 377 -33.30 -34.48 -27.13
CA PRO A 377 -33.92 -35.09 -25.94
C PRO A 377 -35.03 -36.10 -26.42
N PRO A 378 -36.04 -36.54 -25.63
CA PRO A 378 -37.21 -35.68 -25.33
C PRO A 378 -37.94 -35.91 -23.97
N ARG A 379 -38.70 -34.87 -23.60
CA ARG A 379 -40.01 -34.81 -22.92
C ARG A 379 -40.53 -36.06 -22.18
N HIS A 380 -40.91 -35.85 -20.92
CA HIS A 380 -42.32 -35.74 -20.53
C HIS A 380 -42.47 -34.83 -19.30
#